data_AF-A0AB38NMI3-F1
#
_entry.id   AF-A0AB38NMI3-F1
#
_cell.length_a   1.000
_cell.length_b   1.000
_cell.length_c   1.000
_cell.angle_alpha   90.00
_cell.angle_beta   90.00
_cell.angle_gamma   90.00
#
_symmetry.space_group_name_H-M   'P 1'
#
loop_
_entity.id
_entity.type
_entity.pdbx_description
1 polymer ?
#
loop_
_entity_poly.entity_id
_entity_poly.type
_entity_poly.pdbx_seq_one_letter_code
_entity_poly.pdbx_strand_id
1 'polypeptide(L)' 'MPSHLPKSFSKPFLKVFHIMEAVLLVAITLATLFAMVEEFMHVFAERRVQLTDILLMFIYLEVLAMVQQFVMNGKIP' A
#
# COMPACT_ATOMS: atom_id res chain seq x y z
N MET A 1 -4.67 -30.36 27.14
CA MET A 1 -3.27 -30.05 27.50
C MET A 1 -2.97 -28.62 27.04
N PRO A 2 -2.85 -27.64 27.96
CA PRO A 2 -2.56 -26.25 27.59
C PRO A 2 -1.06 -26.12 27.28
N SER A 3 -0.71 -25.78 26.05
CA SER A 3 0.66 -25.54 25.61
C SER A 3 1.15 -24.16 26.08
N HIS A 4 2.09 -24.20 27.01
CA HIS A 4 2.83 -23.05 27.53
C HIS A 4 3.90 -22.65 26.51
N LEU A 5 3.59 -21.65 25.68
CA LEU A 5 4.54 -21.04 24.74
C LEU A 5 5.16 -19.77 25.38
N PRO A 6 6.50 -19.62 25.41
CA PRO A 6 7.17 -18.53 26.09
C PRO A 6 6.98 -17.19 25.35
N LYS A 7 6.27 -16.24 25.98
CA LYS A 7 5.87 -14.91 25.47
C LYS A 7 7.01 -13.88 25.34
N SER A 8 8.28 -14.30 25.41
CA SER A 8 9.42 -13.36 25.58
C SER A 8 10.14 -13.00 24.27
N PHE A 9 9.99 -13.79 23.20
CA PHE A 9 10.72 -13.58 21.94
C PHE A 9 9.95 -12.81 20.85
N SER A 10 8.64 -12.63 21.03
CA SER A 10 7.75 -12.01 20.03
C SER A 10 7.81 -10.48 19.99
N LYS A 11 8.21 -9.82 21.08
CA LYS A 11 8.25 -8.35 21.15
C LYS A 11 9.24 -7.68 20.18
N PRO A 12 10.52 -8.12 20.06
CA PRO A 12 11.45 -7.52 19.11
C PRO A 12 11.06 -7.81 17.66
N PHE A 13 10.60 -9.04 17.37
CA PHE A 13 10.17 -9.43 16.02
C PHE A 13 8.97 -8.60 15.53
N LEU A 14 7.95 -8.42 16.39
CA LEU A 14 6.78 -7.60 16.07
C LEU A 14 7.15 -6.13 15.84
N LYS A 15 8.12 -5.60 16.60
CA LYS A 15 8.56 -4.20 16.47
C LYS A 15 9.31 -3.96 15.14
N VAL A 16 10.17 -4.88 14.74
CA VAL A 16 10.87 -4.82 13.44
C VAL A 16 9.88 -4.95 12.29
N PHE A 17 8.92 -5.87 12.40
CA PHE A 17 7.88 -6.06 11.39
C PHE A 17 7.06 -4.79 11.17
N HIS A 18 6.64 -4.12 12.25
CA HIS A 18 5.86 -2.88 12.14
C HIS A 18 6.62 -1.73 11.49
N ILE A 19 7.93 -1.61 11.76
CA ILE A 19 8.79 -0.62 11.10
C ILE A 19 8.91 -0.93 9.60
N MET A 20 9.08 -2.21 9.26
CA MET A 20 9.18 -2.65 7.88
C MET A 20 7.87 -2.40 7.11
N GLU A 21 6.72 -2.70 7.71
CA GLU A 21 5.40 -2.38 7.13
C GLU A 21 5.24 -0.89 6.86
N ALA A 22 5.58 -0.03 7.84
CA ALA A 22 5.49 1.42 7.67
C ALA A 22 6.36 1.92 6.50
N VAL A 23 7.59 1.42 6.38
CA VAL A 23 8.49 1.76 5.25
C VAL A 23 7.89 1.30 3.92
N LEU A 24 7.34 0.08 3.87
CA LEU A 24 6.74 -0.47 2.65
C LEU A 24 5.52 0.33 2.21
N LEU A 25 4.67 0.76 3.15
CA LEU A 25 3.48 1.57 2.87
C LEU A 25 3.83 2.93 2.31
N VAL A 26 4.85 3.58 2.88
CA VAL A 26 5.36 4.85 2.35
C VAL A 26 5.90 4.66 0.94
N ALA A 27 6.69 3.59 0.72
CA ALA A 27 7.24 3.29 -0.60
C ALA A 27 6.15 3.04 -1.65
N ILE A 28 5.15 2.22 -1.33
CA ILE A 28 4.03 1.92 -2.23
C ILE A 28 3.22 3.18 -2.51
N THR A 29 2.90 3.98 -1.48
CA THR A 29 2.15 5.24 -1.65
C THR A 29 2.86 6.19 -2.61
N LEU A 30 4.17 6.38 -2.45
CA LEU A 30 4.97 7.24 -3.31
C LEU A 30 5.06 6.69 -4.74
N ALA A 31 5.25 5.37 -4.88
CA ALA A 31 5.29 4.72 -6.18
C ALA A 31 3.95 4.84 -6.92
N THR A 32 2.82 4.62 -6.24
CA THR A 32 1.48 4.74 -6.81
C THR A 32 1.17 6.18 -7.22
N LEU A 33 1.56 7.17 -6.41
CA LEU A 33 1.38 8.58 -6.76
C LEU A 33 2.21 8.97 -7.98
N PHE A 34 3.47 8.51 -8.04
CA PHE A 34 4.34 8.75 -9.19
C PHE A 34 3.80 8.10 -10.47
N ALA A 35 3.39 6.83 -10.39
CA ALA A 35 2.81 6.10 -11.52
C ALA A 35 1.51 6.76 -12.01
N MET A 36 0.66 7.26 -11.11
CA MET A 36 -0.54 7.99 -11.49
C MET A 36 -0.23 9.24 -12.31
N VAL A 37 0.79 10.02 -11.92
CA VAL A 37 1.21 11.22 -12.68
C VAL A 37 1.75 10.83 -14.06
N GLU A 38 2.54 9.76 -14.14
CA GLU A 38 3.10 9.26 -15.40
C GLU A 38 1.99 8.82 -16.36
N GLU A 39 1.01 8.07 -15.87
CA GLU A 39 -0.16 7.64 -16.64
C GLU A 39 -0.99 8.85 -17.12
N PHE A 40 -1.18 9.87 -16.27
CA PHE A 40 -1.87 11.10 -16.67
C PHE A 40 -1.15 11.82 -17.82
N MET A 41 0.18 11.88 -17.78
CA MET A 41 0.98 12.47 -18.85
C MET A 41 0.90 11.63 -20.13
N HIS A 42 0.91 10.30 -20.01
CA HIS A 42 0.76 9.38 -21.13
C HIS A 42 -0.59 9.57 -21.85
N VAL A 43 -1.69 9.53 -21.10
CA VAL A 43 -3.05 9.73 -21.62
C VAL A 43 -3.20 11.12 -22.26
N PHE A 44 -2.61 12.16 -21.66
CA PHE A 44 -2.63 13.51 -22.21
C PHE A 44 -1.87 13.61 -23.54
N ALA A 45 -0.72 12.93 -23.64
CA ALA A 45 0.07 12.87 -24.86
C ALA A 45 -0.63 12.11 -26.00
N GLU A 46 -1.29 11.00 -25.68
CA GLU A 46 -2.00 10.18 -26.67
C GLU A 46 -3.35 10.78 -27.11
N ARG A 47 -3.90 11.74 -26.34
CA ARG A 47 -5.20 12.39 -26.57
C ARG A 47 -6.36 11.40 -26.74
N ARG A 48 -6.20 10.19 -26.19
CA ARG A 48 -7.16 9.11 -26.19
C ARG A 48 -7.13 8.50 -24.80
N VAL A 49 -8.31 8.28 -24.23
CA VAL A 49 -8.46 7.56 -22.97
C VAL A 49 -8.91 6.14 -23.31
N GLN A 50 -8.18 5.14 -22.87
CA GLN A 50 -8.56 3.74 -22.97
C GLN A 50 -9.18 3.24 -21.66
N LEU A 51 -9.93 2.14 -21.75
CA LEU A 51 -10.49 1.48 -20.56
C LEU A 51 -9.40 0.96 -19.62
N THR A 52 -8.25 0.58 -20.18
CA THR A 52 -7.08 0.12 -19.44
C THR A 52 -6.54 1.22 -18.53
N ASP A 53 -6.43 2.45 -19.03
CA ASP A 53 -5.85 3.58 -18.30
C ASP A 53 -6.75 3.96 -17.13
N ILE A 54 -8.07 3.97 -17.37
CA ILE A 54 -9.07 4.20 -16.32
C ILE A 54 -9.02 3.09 -15.27
N LEU A 55 -8.94 1.83 -15.69
CA LEU A 55 -8.88 0.69 -14.77
C LEU A 55 -7.59 0.74 -13.92
N LEU A 56 -6.46 1.09 -14.54
CA LEU A 56 -5.18 1.22 -13.86
C LEU A 56 -5.22 2.36 -12.84
N MET A 57 -5.73 3.53 -13.21
CA MET A 57 -5.94 4.65 -12.28
C MET A 57 -6.89 4.28 -11.13
N PHE A 58 -7.94 3.49 -11.40
CA PHE A 58 -8.84 2.99 -10.37
C PHE A 58 -8.13 2.07 -9.36
N ILE A 59 -7.31 1.13 -9.85
CA ILE A 59 -6.51 0.25 -8.98
C ILE A 59 -5.53 1.08 -8.15
N TYR A 60 -4.92 2.12 -8.71
CA TYR A 60 -4.05 3.03 -7.95
C TYR A 60 -4.81 3.73 -6.82
N LEU A 61 -6.04 4.19 -7.07
CA LEU A 61 -6.88 4.79 -6.04
C LEU A 61 -7.31 3.78 -4.97
N GLU A 62 -7.65 2.54 -5.33
CA GLU A 62 -7.96 1.48 -4.38
C GLU A 62 -6.75 1.17 -3.48
N VAL A 63 -5.54 1.11 -4.05
CA VAL A 63 -4.30 0.91 -3.28
C VAL A 63 -4.07 2.07 -2.32
N LEU A 64 -4.24 3.32 -2.76
CA LEU A 64 -4.12 4.48 -1.86
C LEU A 64 -5.16 4.44 -0.73
N ALA A 65 -6.40 4.05 -1.03
CA ALA A 65 -7.45 3.90 -0.02
C ALA A 65 -7.10 2.78 0.99
N MET A 66 -6.58 1.65 0.52
CA MET A 66 -6.11 0.56 1.39
C MET A 66 -4.95 1.02 2.29
N VAL A 67 -3.98 1.76 1.75
CA VAL A 67 -2.88 2.31 2.56
C VAL A 67 -3.41 3.32 3.58
N GLN A 68 -4.34 4.20 3.20
CA GLN A 68 -4.97 5.14 4.12
C GLN A 68 -5.69 4.40 5.27
N GLN A 69 -6.46 3.36 4.96
CA GLN A 69 -7.13 2.54 5.97
C GLN A 69 -6.11 1.85 6.89
N PHE A 70 -5.01 1.35 6.34
CA PHE A 70 -3.95 0.75 7.14
C PHE A 70 -3.33 1.77 8.11
N VAL A 71 -3.02 2.98 7.63
CA VAL A 71 -2.43 4.05 8.46
C VAL A 71 -3.39 4.52 9.56
N MET A 72 -4.69 4.65 9.25
CA MET A 72 -5.68 5.13 10.23
C MET A 72 -6.05 4.08 11.28
N ASN A 73 -6.17 2.81 10.90
CA ASN A 73 -6.71 1.77 11.77
C ASN A 73 -5.66 0.77 12.30
N GLY A 74 -4.43 0.82 11.79
CA GLY A 74 -3.35 -0.11 12.15
C GLY A 74 -3.68 -1.59 11.90
N LYS A 75 -4.72 -1.85 11.11
CA LYS A 75 -5.24 -3.18 10.78
C LYS A 75 -5.55 -3.22 9.29
N ILE A 76 -5.11 -4.31 8.68
CA ILE A 76 -5.59 -4.73 7.36
C ILE A 76 -7.07 -5.12 7.58
N PRO A 77 -8.05 -4.54 6.85
CA PRO A 77 -9.42 -5.04 6.86
C PRO A 77 -9.50 -6.48 6.35
#